data_AF-F8WVL7-F1
#
_entry.id   AF-F8WVL7-F1
#
_cell.length_a   1.000
_cell.length_b   1.000
_cell.length_c   1.000
_cell.angle_alpha   90.00
_cell.angle_beta   90.00
_cell.angle_gamma   90.00
#
_symmetry.space_group_name_H-M   'P 1'
#
loop_
_entity.id
_entity.type
_entity.pdbx_description
1 polymer ?
#
loop_
_entity_poly.entity_id
_entity_poly.type
_entity_poly.pdbx_seq_one_letter_code
_entity_poly.pdbx_strand_id
1 'polypeptide(L)'
;MNRRSFLNVGIGLSLVSLLPNKLAARNEAYKATNKVIKPARLNLGDKIGLVAPAWLLSESGLQSSIENIRQLGFEPIYSEKILDQYGYFSGTDKERAEEFNNMIKNPGIKGIIFAAGGYGCARILDMVDYNLIKKNPKLIMGFSDDTALINSIYKKTGLITFHGPVAKLLDNDYSRKQFKDIAVNPTDRYTIVSAPEDLLKAEEEKIYERYTINHGKAKGELTGGNLTLICSMVGTPYQIDLKNKIVMIEDVGEEPYRIDRMLTQLIATGELTKAAGIAIGVNKDCDKSEKSTAPNSFTLREVIEDRIKPLNIPAVHGLSFGHIDNNFTFPIGIKAELDATNMTVKLLERSVI
;
A
#
# COMPACT_ATOMS: atom_id res chain seq x y z
N MET A 1 55.99 6.22 19.44
CA MET A 1 56.48 5.97 20.82
C MET A 1 55.59 4.95 21.50
N ASN A 2 56.22 4.04 22.22
CA ASN A 2 55.70 2.79 22.77
C ASN A 2 55.30 2.96 24.25
N ARG A 3 54.48 2.03 24.78
CA ARG A 3 54.30 1.58 26.20
C ARG A 3 52.82 1.47 26.59
N ARG A 4 52.21 0.28 26.56
CA ARG A 4 52.23 -0.83 27.56
C ARG A 4 51.37 -0.59 28.80
N SER A 5 50.27 -1.34 28.85
CA SER A 5 49.70 -2.13 29.96
C SER A 5 49.62 -1.53 31.37
N PHE A 6 48.41 -1.55 31.95
CA PHE A 6 48.25 -1.87 33.36
C PHE A 6 47.06 -2.82 33.57
N LEU A 7 47.29 -3.79 34.46
CA LEU A 7 46.49 -4.97 34.80
C LEU A 7 45.25 -4.69 35.64
N ASN A 8 44.25 -5.55 35.45
CA ASN A 8 43.40 -6.24 36.43
C ASN A 8 43.21 -5.61 37.82
N VAL A 9 41.97 -5.22 38.12
CA VAL A 9 41.41 -5.26 39.48
C VAL A 9 39.95 -5.75 39.41
N GLY A 10 39.65 -6.78 40.21
CA GLY A 10 38.37 -6.89 40.91
C GLY A 10 37.31 -7.80 40.31
N ILE A 11 37.38 -9.10 40.63
CA ILE A 11 36.24 -10.01 40.61
C ILE A 11 35.25 -9.54 41.69
N GLY A 12 34.11 -9.00 41.28
CA GLY A 12 32.93 -8.76 42.12
C GLY A 12 31.79 -9.65 41.65
N LEU A 13 31.60 -10.78 42.32
CA LEU A 13 30.45 -11.67 42.15
C LEU A 13 29.18 -10.95 42.63
N SER A 14 28.41 -10.37 41.71
CA SER A 14 26.98 -10.11 41.94
C SER A 14 26.18 -11.23 41.26
N LEU A 15 25.67 -12.14 42.09
CA LEU A 15 24.64 -13.10 41.74
C LEU A 15 23.34 -12.33 41.43
N VAL A 16 23.21 -11.87 40.19
CA VAL A 16 21.89 -11.51 39.64
C VAL A 16 21.27 -12.81 39.15
N SER A 17 20.24 -13.25 39.84
CA SER A 17 19.35 -14.33 39.43
C SER A 17 18.78 -14.01 38.05
N LEU A 18 19.36 -14.60 37.02
CA LEU A 18 18.78 -14.66 35.68
C LEU A 18 17.53 -15.55 35.73
N LEU A 19 16.39 -14.93 36.04
CA LEU A 19 15.10 -15.45 35.63
C LEU A 19 15.13 -15.56 34.10
N PRO A 20 14.89 -16.73 33.50
CA PRO A 20 14.73 -16.83 32.07
C PRO A 20 13.40 -16.16 31.71
N ASN A 21 13.46 -14.86 31.36
CA ASN A 21 12.38 -14.23 30.64
C ASN A 21 12.17 -15.06 29.38
N LYS A 22 11.02 -15.75 29.32
CA LYS A 22 10.48 -16.38 28.13
C LYS A 22 10.10 -15.29 27.11
N LEU A 23 11.09 -14.58 26.60
CA LEU A 23 11.07 -13.93 25.29
C LEU A 23 11.79 -14.88 24.34
N ALA A 24 11.32 -16.12 24.28
CA ALA A 24 11.48 -16.92 23.09
C ALA A 24 10.61 -16.23 22.04
N ALA A 25 11.18 -15.24 21.36
CA ALA A 25 10.71 -14.85 20.04
C ALA A 25 10.61 -16.15 19.24
N ARG A 26 9.37 -16.61 19.05
CA ARG A 26 9.08 -17.66 18.08
C ARG A 26 9.50 -17.09 16.72
N ASN A 27 10.75 -17.34 16.36
CA ASN A 27 11.16 -17.46 14.98
C ASN A 27 10.44 -18.70 14.42
N GLU A 28 9.13 -18.56 14.18
CA GLU A 28 8.50 -19.38 13.17
C GLU A 28 9.14 -18.95 11.85
N ALA A 29 10.05 -19.80 11.37
CA ALA A 29 10.53 -19.74 10.01
C ALA A 29 9.30 -19.66 9.09
N TYR A 30 9.03 -18.47 8.55
CA TYR A 30 7.89 -18.19 7.69
C TYR A 30 8.00 -18.99 6.40
N LYS A 31 7.45 -20.22 6.42
CA LYS A 31 7.16 -21.04 5.24
C LYS A 31 5.75 -21.61 5.38
N ALA A 32 4.78 -20.75 5.10
CA ALA A 32 3.50 -21.14 4.55
C ALA A 32 2.95 -19.91 3.80
N THR A 33 2.95 -19.93 2.47
CA THR A 33 2.13 -19.00 1.70
C THR A 33 0.68 -19.33 2.05
N ASN A 34 0.00 -18.43 2.77
CA ASN A 34 -1.42 -18.61 3.10
C ASN A 34 -2.20 -18.92 1.82
N LYS A 35 -3.14 -19.85 1.89
CA LYS A 35 -4.07 -20.10 0.78
C LYS A 35 -4.74 -18.79 0.39
N VAL A 36 -4.69 -18.43 -0.89
CA VAL A 36 -5.32 -17.20 -1.40
C VAL A 36 -6.83 -17.29 -1.19
N ILE A 37 -7.40 -16.23 -0.61
CA ILE A 37 -8.83 -16.03 -0.38
C ILE A 37 -9.25 -14.85 -1.24
N LYS A 38 -10.23 -15.05 -2.12
CA LYS A 38 -10.83 -13.96 -2.91
C LYS A 38 -12.14 -13.56 -2.23
N PRO A 39 -12.40 -12.27 -1.99
CA PRO A 39 -13.70 -11.85 -1.48
C PRO A 39 -14.77 -12.04 -2.56
N ALA A 40 -16.04 -12.10 -2.13
CA ALA A 40 -17.16 -12.09 -3.06
C ALA A 40 -17.16 -10.77 -3.86
N ARG A 41 -17.57 -10.85 -5.12
CA ARG A 41 -17.84 -9.65 -5.92
C ARG A 41 -18.96 -8.83 -5.27
N LEU A 42 -18.92 -7.52 -5.47
CA LEU A 42 -19.98 -6.62 -5.03
C LEU A 42 -21.13 -6.61 -6.03
N ASN A 43 -22.36 -6.49 -5.53
CA ASN A 43 -23.58 -6.29 -6.31
C ASN A 43 -24.20 -4.94 -5.94
N LEU A 44 -24.97 -4.35 -6.88
CA LEU A 44 -25.68 -3.10 -6.62
C LEU A 44 -26.61 -3.26 -5.40
N GLY A 45 -26.63 -2.25 -4.54
CA GLY A 45 -27.35 -2.26 -3.26
C GLY A 45 -26.59 -2.92 -2.11
N ASP A 46 -25.42 -3.51 -2.34
CA ASP A 46 -24.60 -4.04 -1.24
C ASP A 46 -24.19 -2.94 -0.27
N LYS A 47 -24.13 -3.29 1.03
CA LYS A 47 -23.69 -2.37 2.08
C LYS A 47 -22.16 -2.31 2.14
N ILE A 48 -21.62 -1.11 2.08
CA ILE A 48 -20.18 -0.82 2.16
C ILE A 48 -19.87 -0.09 3.46
N GLY A 49 -19.01 -0.69 4.28
CA GLY A 49 -18.49 -0.06 5.48
C GLY A 49 -17.50 1.05 5.13
N LEU A 50 -17.70 2.24 5.68
CA LEU A 50 -16.72 3.32 5.67
C LEU A 50 -16.02 3.36 7.01
N VAL A 51 -14.69 3.38 6.99
CA VAL A 51 -13.83 3.40 8.18
C VAL A 51 -12.71 4.40 7.94
N ALA A 52 -12.35 5.18 8.96
CA ALA A 52 -11.17 6.04 8.95
C ALA A 52 -10.10 5.41 9.86
N PRO A 53 -9.24 4.51 9.36
CA PRO A 53 -8.33 3.76 10.20
C PRO A 53 -7.09 4.55 10.64
N ALA A 54 -6.92 5.80 10.22
CA ALA A 54 -5.72 6.60 10.45
C ALA A 54 -6.05 8.05 10.80
N TRP A 55 -6.00 8.95 9.81
CA TRP A 55 -6.17 10.39 10.01
C TRP A 55 -7.64 10.79 10.16
N LEU A 56 -7.84 12.01 10.66
CA LEU A 56 -9.15 12.64 10.79
C LEU A 56 -9.91 12.70 9.45
N LEU A 57 -11.22 12.52 9.53
CA LEU A 57 -12.15 12.76 8.43
C LEU A 57 -12.97 14.02 8.75
N SER A 58 -12.96 15.01 7.85
CA SER A 58 -13.86 16.16 7.98
C SER A 58 -15.30 15.76 7.66
N GLU A 59 -16.28 16.52 8.16
CA GLU A 59 -17.68 16.32 7.79
C GLU A 59 -17.89 16.37 6.27
N SER A 60 -17.27 17.32 5.59
CA SER A 60 -17.31 17.41 4.12
C SER A 60 -16.72 16.15 3.46
N GLY A 61 -15.62 15.61 3.98
CA GLY A 61 -15.01 14.38 3.49
C GLY A 61 -15.89 13.15 3.72
N LEU A 62 -16.62 13.10 4.83
CA LEU A 62 -17.63 12.06 5.07
C LEU A 62 -18.78 12.17 4.07
N GLN A 63 -19.31 13.38 3.83
CA GLN A 63 -20.38 13.58 2.85
C GLN A 63 -19.94 13.19 1.44
N SER A 64 -18.73 13.58 1.02
CA SER A 64 -18.16 13.12 -0.26
C SER A 64 -18.04 11.59 -0.31
N SER A 65 -17.59 10.96 0.77
CA SER A 65 -17.50 9.49 0.84
C SER A 65 -18.86 8.82 0.68
N ILE A 66 -19.88 9.32 1.38
CA ILE A 66 -21.25 8.81 1.31
C ILE A 66 -21.80 8.94 -0.12
N GLU A 67 -21.64 10.12 -0.72
CA GLU A 67 -22.14 10.41 -2.05
C GLU A 67 -21.46 9.54 -3.12
N ASN A 68 -20.13 9.46 -3.10
CA ASN A 68 -19.39 8.64 -4.06
C ASN A 68 -19.79 7.16 -3.99
N ILE A 69 -20.02 6.62 -2.79
CA ILE A 69 -20.45 5.23 -2.61
C ILE A 69 -21.89 5.01 -3.12
N ARG A 70 -22.79 5.97 -2.91
CA ARG A 70 -24.15 5.95 -3.48
C ARG A 70 -24.12 6.02 -5.01
N GLN A 71 -23.28 6.87 -5.59
CA GLN A 71 -23.11 6.98 -7.05
C GLN A 71 -22.54 5.71 -7.69
N LEU A 72 -21.73 4.96 -6.93
CA LEU A 72 -21.29 3.62 -7.34
C LEU A 72 -22.41 2.57 -7.29
N GLY A 73 -23.54 2.89 -6.64
CA GLY A 73 -24.73 2.04 -6.53
C GLY A 73 -24.78 1.21 -5.25
N PHE A 74 -24.07 1.62 -4.19
CA PHE A 74 -24.00 0.90 -2.92
C PHE A 74 -24.62 1.69 -1.76
N GLU A 75 -24.86 1.01 -0.65
CA GLU A 75 -25.35 1.63 0.59
C GLU A 75 -24.18 1.88 1.56
N PRO A 76 -23.79 3.15 1.84
CA PRO A 76 -22.72 3.44 2.79
C PRO A 76 -23.18 3.23 4.24
N ILE A 77 -22.38 2.49 5.02
CA ILE A 77 -22.58 2.26 6.45
C ILE A 77 -21.34 2.73 7.21
N TYR A 78 -21.52 3.53 8.25
CA TYR A 78 -20.43 4.06 9.08
C TYR A 78 -20.92 4.23 10.52
N SER A 79 -19.97 4.30 11.46
CA SER A 79 -20.26 4.71 12.83
C SER A 79 -20.27 6.23 12.92
N GLU A 80 -21.09 6.81 13.80
CA GLU A 80 -21.01 8.25 14.10
C GLU A 80 -19.61 8.66 14.62
N LYS A 81 -18.89 7.70 15.22
CA LYS A 81 -17.50 7.85 15.68
C LYS A 81 -16.47 8.08 14.56
N ILE A 82 -16.83 7.92 13.29
CA ILE A 82 -15.90 8.15 12.17
C ILE A 82 -15.39 9.61 12.12
N LEU A 83 -16.09 10.53 12.79
CA LEU A 83 -15.73 11.94 12.95
C LEU A 83 -15.06 12.26 14.30
N ASP A 84 -14.83 11.24 15.15
CA ASP A 84 -14.13 11.44 16.42
C ASP A 84 -12.70 11.92 16.17
N GLN A 85 -12.13 12.55 17.20
CA GLN A 85 -10.80 13.14 17.14
C GLN A 85 -9.97 12.77 18.36
N TYR A 86 -8.79 12.22 18.10
CA TYR A 86 -7.73 12.05 19.08
C TYR A 86 -6.42 12.60 18.51
N GLY A 87 -6.13 13.88 18.77
CA GLY A 87 -5.01 14.58 18.15
C GLY A 87 -5.22 14.70 16.63
N TYR A 88 -4.32 14.14 15.83
CA TYR A 88 -4.46 14.04 14.37
C TYR A 88 -5.06 12.71 13.88
N PHE A 89 -5.45 11.81 14.80
CA PHE A 89 -6.11 10.54 14.48
C PHE A 89 -7.63 10.66 14.60
N SER A 90 -8.36 9.85 13.83
CA SER A 90 -9.83 9.67 13.90
C SER A 90 -10.35 9.00 15.19
N GLY A 91 -9.46 8.70 16.13
CA GLY A 91 -9.76 8.02 17.39
C GLY A 91 -8.50 7.41 17.99
N THR A 92 -8.60 6.89 19.21
CA THR A 92 -7.48 6.11 19.80
C THR A 92 -7.19 4.87 18.96
N ASP A 93 -5.98 4.30 19.09
CA ASP A 93 -5.59 3.08 18.36
C ASP A 93 -6.60 1.94 18.57
N LYS A 94 -7.11 1.80 19.80
CA LYS A 94 -8.12 0.82 20.15
C LYS A 94 -9.45 1.08 19.45
N GLU A 95 -9.94 2.32 19.46
CA GLU A 95 -11.21 2.68 18.83
C GLU A 95 -11.17 2.48 17.31
N ARG A 96 -10.09 2.92 16.65
CA ARG A 96 -9.89 2.72 15.20
C ARG A 96 -9.84 1.24 14.82
N ALA A 97 -9.14 0.42 15.60
CA ALA A 97 -9.10 -1.02 15.39
C ALA A 97 -10.46 -1.70 15.65
N GLU A 98 -11.16 -1.32 16.72
CA GLU A 98 -12.49 -1.84 17.05
C GLU A 98 -13.52 -1.49 15.97
N GLU A 99 -13.51 -0.28 15.45
CA GLU A 99 -14.40 0.13 14.36
C GLU A 99 -14.18 -0.72 13.11
N PHE A 100 -12.92 -0.91 12.70
CA PHE A 100 -12.57 -1.78 11.59
C PHE A 100 -13.02 -3.23 11.83
N ASN A 101 -12.71 -3.81 13.00
CA ASN A 101 -13.08 -5.18 13.34
C ASN A 101 -14.61 -5.37 13.40
N ASN A 102 -15.36 -4.36 13.85
CA ASN A 102 -16.82 -4.39 13.88
C ASN A 102 -17.42 -4.45 12.47
N MET A 103 -16.85 -3.71 11.50
CA MET A 103 -17.27 -3.79 10.10
C MET A 103 -16.98 -5.16 9.49
N ILE A 104 -15.84 -5.78 9.82
CA ILE A 104 -15.54 -7.16 9.42
C ILE A 104 -16.54 -8.15 10.05
N LYS A 105 -16.88 -7.97 11.33
CA LYS A 105 -17.82 -8.86 12.05
C LYS A 105 -19.23 -8.83 11.47
N ASN A 106 -19.66 -7.70 10.93
CA ASN A 106 -21.04 -7.52 10.47
C ASN A 106 -21.30 -8.30 9.16
N PRO A 107 -22.21 -9.30 9.14
CA PRO A 107 -22.50 -10.10 7.94
C PRO A 107 -23.27 -9.31 6.86
N GLY A 108 -23.90 -8.19 7.23
CA GLY A 108 -24.60 -7.29 6.31
C GLY A 108 -23.64 -6.48 5.44
N ILE A 109 -22.42 -6.20 5.92
CA ILE A 109 -21.39 -5.48 5.17
C ILE A 109 -20.73 -6.43 4.16
N LYS A 110 -20.66 -6.03 2.89
CA LYS A 110 -20.06 -6.83 1.81
C LYS A 110 -18.67 -6.36 1.40
N GLY A 111 -18.37 -5.09 1.61
CA GLY A 111 -17.05 -4.51 1.41
C GLY A 111 -16.77 -3.40 2.41
N ILE A 112 -15.51 -3.06 2.58
CA ILE A 112 -15.02 -1.93 3.34
C ILE A 112 -14.18 -1.09 2.38
N ILE A 113 -14.51 0.19 2.27
CA ILE A 113 -13.67 1.17 1.57
C ILE A 113 -13.29 2.22 2.60
N PHE A 114 -12.00 2.40 2.83
CA PHE A 114 -11.55 3.39 3.80
C PHE A 114 -11.96 4.80 3.35
N ALA A 115 -12.39 5.64 4.30
CA ALA A 115 -12.87 6.99 4.02
C ALA A 115 -11.72 8.01 3.98
N ALA A 116 -10.61 7.73 4.67
CA ALA A 116 -9.42 8.54 4.70
C ALA A 116 -8.18 7.67 4.96
N GLY A 117 -7.06 8.02 4.32
CA GLY A 117 -5.73 7.51 4.66
C GLY A 117 -5.03 8.41 5.68
N GLY A 118 -3.80 8.83 5.40
CA GLY A 118 -3.06 9.83 6.17
C GLY A 118 -1.89 9.26 6.97
N TYR A 119 -2.01 9.14 8.29
CA TYR A 119 -0.98 8.50 9.12
C TYR A 119 -1.58 7.85 10.36
N GLY A 120 -1.33 6.56 10.56
CA GLY A 120 -1.73 5.84 11.77
C GLY A 120 -2.09 4.37 11.60
N CYS A 121 -2.21 3.86 10.37
CA CYS A 121 -2.59 2.47 10.09
C CYS A 121 -1.58 1.46 10.67
N ALA A 122 -0.28 1.76 10.60
CA ALA A 122 0.75 0.88 11.14
C ALA A 122 0.61 0.62 12.66
N ARG A 123 0.04 1.58 13.42
CA ARG A 123 -0.12 1.49 14.88
C ARG A 123 -1.20 0.48 15.30
N ILE A 124 -2.14 0.17 14.43
CA ILE A 124 -3.30 -0.68 14.76
C ILE A 124 -3.15 -2.12 14.25
N LEU A 125 -2.06 -2.45 13.55
CA LEU A 125 -1.88 -3.75 12.90
C LEU A 125 -1.96 -4.94 13.88
N ASP A 126 -1.44 -4.78 15.11
CA ASP A 126 -1.51 -5.83 16.15
C ASP A 126 -2.91 -5.97 16.77
N MET A 127 -3.80 -5.00 16.55
CA MET A 127 -5.18 -4.97 17.07
C MET A 127 -6.21 -5.44 16.04
N VAL A 128 -5.80 -5.65 14.80
CA VAL A 128 -6.66 -6.20 13.73
C VAL A 128 -6.92 -7.69 13.99
N ASP A 129 -8.19 -8.10 13.97
CA ASP A 129 -8.56 -9.51 14.10
C ASP A 129 -8.46 -10.24 12.75
N TYR A 130 -7.25 -10.69 12.42
CA TYR A 130 -6.98 -11.44 11.20
C TYR A 130 -7.74 -12.78 11.10
N ASN A 131 -8.11 -13.39 12.24
CA ASN A 131 -8.90 -14.61 12.23
C ASN A 131 -10.36 -14.32 11.86
N LEU A 132 -10.91 -13.21 12.36
CA LEU A 132 -12.23 -12.74 11.98
C LEU A 132 -12.30 -12.40 10.48
N ILE A 133 -11.25 -11.79 9.92
CA ILE A 133 -11.13 -11.54 8.47
C ILE A 133 -11.15 -12.85 7.67
N LYS A 134 -10.37 -13.87 8.08
CA LYS A 134 -10.40 -15.20 7.41
C LYS A 134 -11.80 -15.83 7.43
N LYS A 135 -12.54 -15.66 8.52
CA LYS A 135 -13.90 -16.21 8.68
C LYS A 135 -14.96 -15.42 7.91
N ASN A 136 -14.73 -14.13 7.70
CA ASN A 136 -15.66 -13.21 7.05
C ASN A 136 -14.92 -12.42 5.96
N PRO A 137 -14.45 -13.07 4.89
CA PRO A 137 -13.73 -12.38 3.84
C PRO A 137 -14.67 -11.38 3.14
N LYS A 138 -14.22 -10.13 3.05
CA LYS A 138 -14.93 -9.02 2.42
C LYS A 138 -13.97 -8.27 1.51
N LEU A 139 -14.49 -7.54 0.53
CA LEU A 139 -13.65 -6.63 -0.24
C LEU A 139 -13.12 -5.54 0.71
N ILE A 140 -11.81 -5.26 0.70
CA ILE A 140 -11.19 -4.21 1.52
C ILE A 140 -10.31 -3.37 0.61
N MET A 141 -10.59 -2.07 0.53
CA MET A 141 -9.86 -1.14 -0.34
C MET A 141 -9.36 0.08 0.42
N GLY A 142 -8.13 0.48 0.10
CA GLY A 142 -7.46 1.64 0.67
C GLY A 142 -6.32 2.16 -0.20
N PHE A 143 -5.78 3.31 0.19
CA PHE A 143 -4.73 4.01 -0.54
C PHE A 143 -3.79 4.76 0.42
N SER A 144 -2.57 5.09 0.00
CA SER A 144 -1.61 5.83 0.84
C SER A 144 -1.25 5.07 2.13
N ASP A 145 -1.44 5.63 3.32
CA ASP A 145 -1.18 4.99 4.63
C ASP A 145 -1.88 3.63 4.83
N ASP A 146 -3.04 3.44 4.19
CA ASP A 146 -3.77 2.17 4.21
C ASP A 146 -2.98 1.01 3.58
N THR A 147 -1.90 1.32 2.83
CA THR A 147 -0.90 0.36 2.34
C THR A 147 -0.47 -0.61 3.45
N ALA A 148 -0.32 -0.12 4.68
CA ALA A 148 0.01 -0.94 5.83
C ALA A 148 -1.06 -2.01 6.12
N LEU A 149 -2.34 -1.62 6.13
CA LEU A 149 -3.45 -2.54 6.39
C LEU A 149 -3.66 -3.52 5.25
N ILE A 150 -3.80 -3.03 4.02
CA ILE A 150 -4.16 -3.89 2.87
C ILE A 150 -3.11 -4.99 2.65
N ASN A 151 -1.82 -4.65 2.71
CA ASN A 151 -0.77 -5.66 2.56
C ASN A 151 -0.64 -6.58 3.78
N SER A 152 -0.83 -6.06 5.00
CA SER A 152 -0.78 -6.89 6.22
C SER A 152 -1.92 -7.89 6.26
N ILE A 153 -3.12 -7.48 5.86
CA ILE A 153 -4.29 -8.35 5.75
C ILE A 153 -3.98 -9.48 4.76
N TYR A 154 -3.51 -9.17 3.56
CA TYR A 154 -3.12 -10.20 2.60
C TYR A 154 -2.03 -11.13 3.17
N LYS A 155 -0.96 -10.59 3.75
CA LYS A 155 0.14 -11.38 4.34
C LYS A 155 -0.36 -12.35 5.43
N LYS A 156 -1.21 -11.87 6.35
CA LYS A 156 -1.68 -12.64 7.50
C LYS A 156 -2.83 -13.60 7.18
N THR A 157 -3.61 -13.29 6.14
CA THR A 157 -4.86 -14.00 5.86
C THR A 157 -4.92 -14.75 4.54
N GLY A 158 -4.15 -14.31 3.55
CA GLY A 158 -4.31 -14.70 2.15
C GLY A 158 -5.47 -13.97 1.43
N LEU A 159 -6.24 -13.12 2.13
CA LEU A 159 -7.32 -12.34 1.54
C LEU A 159 -6.78 -11.29 0.57
N ILE A 160 -7.22 -11.36 -0.68
CA ILE A 160 -6.99 -10.32 -1.67
C ILE A 160 -7.66 -9.03 -1.20
N THR A 161 -6.85 -8.00 -1.04
CA THR A 161 -7.26 -6.61 -0.77
C THR A 161 -6.98 -5.75 -1.99
N PHE A 162 -7.38 -4.49 -1.96
CA PHE A 162 -7.29 -3.61 -3.12
C PHE A 162 -6.58 -2.31 -2.74
N HIS A 163 -5.56 -1.95 -3.52
CA HIS A 163 -5.07 -0.59 -3.54
C HIS A 163 -5.93 0.20 -4.50
N GLY A 164 -6.49 1.32 -4.07
CA GLY A 164 -7.36 2.17 -4.88
C GLY A 164 -7.93 3.31 -4.05
N PRO A 165 -8.50 4.35 -4.68
CA PRO A 165 -8.85 5.59 -3.98
C PRO A 165 -9.73 5.35 -2.76
N VAL A 166 -9.45 6.06 -1.67
CA VAL A 166 -10.37 6.13 -0.52
C VAL A 166 -11.72 6.69 -0.96
N ALA A 167 -12.79 6.42 -0.21
CA ALA A 167 -14.16 6.70 -0.64
C ALA A 167 -14.38 8.16 -1.06
N LYS A 168 -13.80 9.13 -0.35
CA LYS A 168 -13.90 10.56 -0.70
C LYS A 168 -13.24 10.96 -2.03
N LEU A 169 -12.33 10.13 -2.56
CA LEU A 169 -11.57 10.34 -3.80
C LEU A 169 -12.09 9.49 -4.96
N LEU A 170 -13.20 8.75 -4.80
CA LEU A 170 -13.89 8.04 -5.88
C LEU A 170 -14.84 8.98 -6.66
N ASP A 171 -14.34 10.16 -7.02
CA ASP A 171 -15.10 11.29 -7.53
C ASP A 171 -15.04 11.48 -9.05
N ASN A 172 -14.21 10.69 -9.75
CA ASN A 172 -14.06 10.72 -11.21
C ASN A 172 -14.39 9.39 -11.89
N ASP A 173 -14.73 9.47 -13.18
CA ASP A 173 -15.22 8.33 -13.96
C ASP A 173 -14.17 7.27 -14.20
N TYR A 174 -12.91 7.65 -14.42
CA TYR A 174 -11.81 6.70 -14.61
C TYR A 174 -11.65 5.79 -13.38
N SER A 175 -11.50 6.39 -12.20
CA SER A 175 -11.29 5.67 -10.95
C SER A 175 -12.51 4.79 -10.59
N ARG A 176 -13.73 5.33 -10.75
CA ARG A 176 -14.97 4.56 -10.55
C ARG A 176 -15.07 3.37 -11.51
N LYS A 177 -14.71 3.55 -12.77
CA LYS A 177 -14.72 2.48 -13.77
C LYS A 177 -13.72 1.39 -13.42
N GLN A 178 -12.47 1.74 -13.11
CA GLN A 178 -11.43 0.79 -12.71
C GLN A 178 -11.86 -0.03 -11.49
N PHE A 179 -12.44 0.62 -10.48
CA PHE A 179 -13.02 -0.08 -9.33
C PHE A 179 -14.13 -1.06 -9.76
N LYS A 180 -15.13 -0.59 -10.55
CA LYS A 180 -16.26 -1.44 -10.98
C LYS A 180 -15.80 -2.66 -11.79
N ASP A 181 -14.85 -2.49 -12.70
CA ASP A 181 -14.35 -3.58 -13.55
C ASP A 181 -13.66 -4.70 -12.75
N ILE A 182 -13.09 -4.36 -11.58
CA ILE A 182 -12.37 -5.31 -10.72
C ILE A 182 -13.27 -5.88 -9.61
N ALA A 183 -14.14 -5.05 -9.02
CA ALA A 183 -14.92 -5.38 -7.83
C ALA A 183 -16.35 -5.85 -8.13
N VAL A 184 -16.95 -5.41 -9.24
CA VAL A 184 -18.37 -5.64 -9.59
C VAL A 184 -18.50 -6.52 -10.81
N ASN A 185 -17.72 -6.22 -11.85
CA ASN A 185 -17.79 -6.85 -13.17
C ASN A 185 -16.49 -7.61 -13.51
N PRO A 186 -16.01 -8.54 -12.64
CA PRO A 186 -14.72 -9.18 -12.83
C PRO A 186 -14.69 -10.03 -14.10
N THR A 187 -13.56 -9.97 -14.80
CA THR A 187 -13.28 -10.80 -15.97
C THR A 187 -12.09 -11.73 -15.68
N ASP A 188 -11.98 -12.84 -16.42
CA ASP A 188 -10.86 -13.78 -16.24
C ASP A 188 -9.49 -13.16 -16.52
N ARG A 189 -9.47 -12.12 -17.37
CA ARG A 189 -8.28 -11.34 -17.69
C ARG A 189 -8.70 -9.89 -17.88
N TYR A 190 -8.03 -8.99 -17.18
CA TYR A 190 -8.31 -7.55 -17.25
C TYR A 190 -7.01 -6.78 -17.44
N THR A 191 -6.92 -5.95 -18.47
CA THR A 191 -5.77 -5.06 -18.67
C THR A 191 -6.09 -3.70 -18.09
N ILE A 192 -5.32 -3.28 -17.10
CA ILE A 192 -5.34 -1.94 -16.56
C ILE A 192 -4.53 -1.06 -17.52
N VAL A 193 -5.17 0.00 -18.01
CA VAL A 193 -4.57 1.02 -18.87
C VAL A 193 -4.62 2.36 -18.16
N SER A 194 -3.56 3.15 -18.32
CA SER A 194 -3.52 4.54 -17.84
C SER A 194 -4.69 5.36 -18.41
N ALA A 195 -5.13 6.37 -17.66
CA ALA A 195 -6.18 7.28 -18.10
C ALA A 195 -5.72 8.03 -19.37
N PRO A 196 -6.54 8.10 -20.43
CA PRO A 196 -6.20 8.87 -21.63
C PRO A 196 -5.83 10.32 -21.32
N GLU A 197 -6.51 10.94 -20.34
CA GLU A 197 -6.26 12.30 -19.90
C GLU A 197 -4.85 12.48 -19.32
N ASP A 198 -4.36 11.52 -18.55
CA ASP A 198 -3.00 11.57 -18.01
C ASP A 198 -1.95 11.38 -19.10
N LEU A 199 -2.27 10.58 -20.14
CA LEU A 199 -1.38 10.41 -21.29
C LEU A 199 -1.25 11.70 -22.11
N LEU A 200 -2.32 12.47 -22.22
CA LEU A 200 -2.28 13.81 -22.84
C LEU A 200 -1.48 14.79 -21.96
N LYS A 201 -1.73 14.81 -20.64
CA LYS A 201 -0.99 15.65 -19.71
C LYS A 201 0.51 15.35 -19.71
N ALA A 202 0.92 14.10 -19.96
CA ALA A 202 2.34 13.72 -20.03
C ALA A 202 3.13 14.47 -21.12
N GLU A 203 2.47 15.08 -22.11
CA GLU A 203 3.11 15.91 -23.14
C GLU A 203 3.51 17.30 -22.63
N GLU A 204 2.85 17.80 -21.59
CA GLU A 204 2.97 19.19 -21.11
C GLU A 204 3.43 19.27 -19.64
N GLU A 205 3.02 18.30 -18.83
CA GLU A 205 3.19 18.28 -17.39
C GLU A 205 4.18 17.18 -16.97
N LYS A 206 5.36 17.60 -16.49
CA LYS A 206 6.45 16.68 -16.08
C LYS A 206 6.02 15.65 -15.03
N ILE A 207 5.06 15.98 -14.16
CA ILE A 207 4.54 15.05 -13.14
C ILE A 207 3.90 13.79 -13.76
N TYR A 208 3.32 13.89 -14.96
CA TYR A 208 2.73 12.75 -15.68
C TYR A 208 3.72 12.07 -16.62
N GLU A 209 5.01 12.42 -16.57
CA GLU A 209 6.04 11.82 -17.43
C GLU A 209 6.06 10.29 -17.30
N ARG A 210 5.95 9.63 -18.44
CA ARG A 210 5.81 8.18 -18.54
C ARG A 210 6.90 7.60 -19.43
N TYR A 211 7.65 6.64 -18.90
CA TYR A 211 8.78 6.04 -19.60
C TYR A 211 9.08 4.63 -19.11
N THR A 212 9.61 3.82 -20.01
CA THR A 212 10.20 2.53 -19.67
C THR A 212 11.59 2.73 -19.07
N ILE A 213 11.83 2.16 -17.89
CA ILE A 213 13.17 2.16 -17.25
C ILE A 213 13.98 0.97 -17.80
N ASN A 214 13.36 -0.21 -17.79
CA ASN A 214 13.91 -1.46 -18.33
C ASN A 214 12.82 -2.17 -19.13
N HIS A 215 13.09 -2.49 -20.39
CA HIS A 215 12.15 -3.19 -21.25
C HIS A 215 11.94 -4.64 -20.81
N GLY A 216 10.83 -5.24 -21.28
CA GLY A 216 10.54 -6.65 -21.09
C GLY A 216 9.21 -6.91 -20.39
N LYS A 217 8.98 -8.17 -20.05
CA LYS A 217 7.76 -8.64 -19.41
C LYS A 217 8.06 -9.40 -18.14
N ALA A 218 7.25 -9.20 -17.13
CA ALA A 218 7.34 -9.87 -15.84
C ALA A 218 5.99 -10.49 -15.47
N LYS A 219 6.02 -11.64 -14.79
CA LYS A 219 4.85 -12.26 -14.19
C LYS A 219 5.10 -12.48 -12.71
N GLY A 220 4.08 -12.18 -11.90
CA GLY A 220 4.14 -12.33 -10.46
C GLY A 220 2.83 -11.90 -9.83
N GLU A 221 2.71 -12.09 -8.52
CA GLU A 221 1.62 -11.45 -7.78
C GLU A 221 1.85 -9.94 -7.70
N LEU A 222 0.79 -9.15 -7.74
CA LEU A 222 0.86 -7.71 -7.47
C LEU A 222 1.06 -7.48 -5.96
N THR A 223 1.93 -6.53 -5.61
CA THR A 223 2.14 -6.09 -4.22
C THR A 223 2.59 -4.63 -4.19
N GLY A 224 2.61 -4.01 -3.02
CA GLY A 224 3.12 -2.65 -2.83
C GLY A 224 2.03 -1.64 -2.49
N GLY A 225 2.16 -0.42 -2.98
CA GLY A 225 1.38 0.76 -2.59
C GLY A 225 2.31 1.95 -2.33
N ASN A 226 2.11 2.65 -1.23
CA ASN A 226 2.94 3.80 -0.87
C ASN A 226 4.38 3.38 -0.46
N LEU A 227 5.39 3.97 -1.09
CA LEU A 227 6.81 3.62 -0.91
C LEU A 227 7.31 3.88 0.52
N THR A 228 6.93 5.01 1.11
CA THR A 228 7.21 5.33 2.52
C THR A 228 6.68 4.27 3.46
N LEU A 229 5.46 3.79 3.25
CA LEU A 229 4.86 2.71 4.06
C LEU A 229 5.52 1.35 3.81
N ILE A 230 5.93 1.03 2.58
CA ILE A 230 6.69 -0.18 2.31
C ILE A 230 8.00 -0.18 3.12
N CYS A 231 8.73 0.94 3.13
CA CYS A 231 9.99 1.08 3.85
C CYS A 231 9.81 1.05 5.37
N SER A 232 8.76 1.68 5.91
CA SER A 232 8.51 1.76 7.35
C SER A 232 8.18 0.40 7.98
N MET A 233 7.69 -0.56 7.18
CA MET A 233 7.37 -1.92 7.63
C MET A 233 8.54 -2.90 7.57
N VAL A 234 9.68 -2.54 6.98
CA VAL A 234 10.87 -3.40 6.90
C VAL A 234 11.32 -3.84 8.30
N GLY A 235 11.60 -5.13 8.47
CA GLY A 235 12.03 -5.71 9.74
C GLY A 235 10.91 -5.99 10.75
N THR A 236 9.65 -5.67 10.41
CA THR A 236 8.49 -5.96 11.28
C THR A 236 7.80 -7.27 10.87
N PRO A 237 6.92 -7.84 11.72
CA PRO A 237 6.04 -8.96 11.34
C PRO A 237 5.07 -8.66 10.17
N TYR A 238 5.01 -7.39 9.75
CA TYR A 238 4.15 -6.86 8.71
C TYR A 238 4.91 -6.48 7.43
N GLN A 239 6.23 -6.70 7.38
CA GLN A 239 7.06 -6.43 6.20
C GLN A 239 6.39 -6.97 4.93
N ILE A 240 6.22 -6.09 3.94
CA ILE A 240 5.69 -6.46 2.63
C ILE A 240 6.76 -7.27 1.89
N ASP A 241 6.39 -8.46 1.43
CA ASP A 241 7.26 -9.34 0.67
C ASP A 241 7.22 -8.93 -0.81
N LEU A 242 8.37 -8.51 -1.34
CA LEU A 242 8.53 -8.01 -2.72
C LEU A 242 9.10 -9.07 -3.68
N LYS A 243 9.55 -10.20 -3.14
CA LYS A 243 10.30 -11.21 -3.89
C LYS A 243 9.39 -11.93 -4.90
N ASN A 244 9.86 -12.04 -6.15
CA ASN A 244 9.18 -12.67 -7.28
C ASN A 244 7.79 -12.06 -7.58
N LYS A 245 7.57 -10.81 -7.17
CA LYS A 245 6.31 -10.08 -7.36
C LYS A 245 6.48 -8.91 -8.31
N ILE A 246 5.36 -8.44 -8.84
CA ILE A 246 5.29 -7.16 -9.54
C ILE A 246 5.02 -6.11 -8.47
N VAL A 247 6.03 -5.28 -8.20
CA VAL A 247 6.00 -4.28 -7.16
C VAL A 247 5.44 -2.99 -7.72
N MET A 248 4.25 -2.62 -7.24
CA MET A 248 3.55 -1.38 -7.57
C MET A 248 3.92 -0.33 -6.52
N ILE A 249 4.58 0.78 -6.89
CA ILE A 249 4.97 1.84 -5.94
C ILE A 249 4.56 3.23 -6.39
N GLU A 250 4.21 4.07 -5.42
CA GLU A 250 3.97 5.51 -5.58
C GLU A 250 4.34 6.22 -4.27
N ASP A 251 4.53 7.54 -4.30
CA ASP A 251 4.64 8.36 -3.10
C ASP A 251 4.16 9.80 -3.37
N VAL A 252 4.10 10.62 -2.31
CA VAL A 252 3.64 12.01 -2.38
C VAL A 252 4.44 12.95 -1.48
N GLY A 253 4.83 14.11 -2.01
CA GLY A 253 5.48 15.17 -1.23
C GLY A 253 6.89 14.85 -0.74
N GLU A 254 7.52 13.79 -1.27
CA GLU A 254 8.85 13.36 -0.88
C GLU A 254 9.91 13.89 -1.86
N GLU A 255 10.80 14.76 -1.38
CA GLU A 255 11.91 15.27 -2.18
C GLU A 255 12.79 14.12 -2.74
N PRO A 256 13.46 14.30 -3.89
CA PRO A 256 14.19 13.24 -4.58
C PRO A 256 15.18 12.44 -3.71
N TYR A 257 15.90 13.10 -2.79
CA TYR A 257 16.84 12.41 -1.88
C TYR A 257 16.15 11.46 -0.88
N ARG A 258 14.86 11.67 -0.58
CA ARG A 258 14.09 10.79 0.29
C ARG A 258 13.61 9.56 -0.46
N ILE A 259 13.19 9.73 -1.72
CA ILE A 259 12.93 8.61 -2.64
C ILE A 259 14.20 7.78 -2.81
N ASP A 260 15.36 8.42 -3.03
CA ASP A 260 16.66 7.76 -3.13
C ASP A 260 16.97 6.91 -1.90
N ARG A 261 16.83 7.49 -0.70
CA ARG A 261 17.03 6.78 0.57
C ARG A 261 16.13 5.54 0.69
N MET A 262 14.86 5.66 0.33
CA MET A 262 13.88 4.57 0.40
C MET A 262 14.22 3.45 -0.57
N LEU A 263 14.49 3.77 -1.83
CA LEU A 263 14.92 2.78 -2.83
C LEU A 263 16.24 2.13 -2.42
N THR A 264 17.21 2.90 -1.93
CA THR A 264 18.48 2.40 -1.39
C THR A 264 18.26 1.42 -0.24
N GLN A 265 17.36 1.71 0.69
CA GLN A 265 17.01 0.78 1.78
C GLN A 265 16.45 -0.54 1.23
N LEU A 266 15.47 -0.49 0.31
CA LEU A 266 14.84 -1.71 -0.23
C LEU A 266 15.79 -2.53 -1.12
N ILE A 267 16.76 -1.88 -1.76
CA ILE A 267 17.85 -2.54 -2.49
C ILE A 267 18.80 -3.21 -1.50
N ALA A 268 19.21 -2.51 -0.43
CA ALA A 268 20.16 -3.02 0.56
C ALA A 268 19.60 -4.20 1.37
N THR A 269 18.29 -4.25 1.62
CA THR A 269 17.65 -5.42 2.24
C THR A 269 17.57 -6.63 1.29
N GLY A 270 17.78 -6.40 0.00
CA GLY A 270 17.66 -7.41 -1.06
C GLY A 270 16.22 -7.77 -1.39
N GLU A 271 15.22 -7.04 -0.87
CA GLU A 271 13.80 -7.25 -1.19
C GLU A 271 13.51 -6.81 -2.63
N LEU A 272 13.85 -5.57 -2.98
CA LEU A 272 13.55 -5.00 -4.31
C LEU A 272 14.37 -5.66 -5.42
N THR A 273 15.62 -6.04 -5.12
CA THR A 273 16.50 -6.74 -6.07
C THR A 273 15.98 -8.10 -6.54
N LYS A 274 14.97 -8.66 -5.83
CA LYS A 274 14.36 -9.94 -6.17
C LYS A 274 12.94 -9.77 -6.71
N ALA A 275 12.50 -8.55 -7.01
CA ALA A 275 11.23 -8.32 -7.68
C ALA A 275 11.20 -8.98 -9.06
N ALA A 276 10.03 -9.43 -9.51
CA ALA A 276 9.85 -9.90 -10.88
C ALA A 276 9.72 -8.73 -11.86
N GLY A 277 9.07 -7.64 -11.43
CA GLY A 277 8.83 -6.43 -12.20
C GLY A 277 8.54 -5.25 -11.27
N ILE A 278 8.75 -4.02 -11.74
CA ILE A 278 8.50 -2.80 -10.95
C ILE A 278 7.63 -1.84 -11.77
N ALA A 279 6.48 -1.46 -11.24
CA ALA A 279 5.62 -0.45 -11.85
C ALA A 279 5.50 0.74 -10.89
N ILE A 280 5.93 1.90 -11.36
CA ILE A 280 5.90 3.13 -10.58
C ILE A 280 4.74 3.99 -11.10
N GLY A 281 3.88 4.41 -10.16
CA GLY A 281 2.79 5.32 -10.41
C GLY A 281 3.29 6.75 -10.58
N VAL A 282 2.37 7.71 -10.56
CA VAL A 282 2.71 9.12 -10.53
C VAL A 282 3.06 9.53 -9.10
N ASN A 283 4.28 10.05 -8.91
CA ASN A 283 4.77 10.52 -7.62
C ASN A 283 4.51 12.02 -7.49
N LYS A 284 3.37 12.39 -6.91
CA LYS A 284 2.94 13.79 -6.85
C LYS A 284 3.81 14.60 -5.90
N ASP A 285 4.24 15.78 -6.35
CA ASP A 285 5.06 16.70 -5.55
C ASP A 285 6.37 16.08 -5.02
N CYS A 286 6.92 15.07 -5.74
CA CYS A 286 8.15 14.37 -5.36
C CYS A 286 9.39 14.74 -6.21
N ASP A 287 9.25 15.66 -7.17
CA ASP A 287 10.40 16.19 -7.92
C ASP A 287 11.03 17.36 -7.16
N LYS A 288 12.22 17.78 -7.59
CA LYS A 288 12.92 18.91 -6.98
C LYS A 288 12.02 20.15 -6.97
N SER A 289 11.83 20.74 -5.79
CA SER A 289 11.06 21.98 -5.65
C SER A 289 11.97 23.21 -5.74
N GLU A 290 11.43 24.37 -6.14
CA GLU A 290 12.16 25.64 -6.07
C GLU A 290 12.57 26.02 -4.65
N LYS A 291 11.89 25.42 -3.65
CA LYS A 291 12.16 25.59 -2.22
C LYS A 291 13.21 24.59 -1.70
N SER A 292 13.75 23.73 -2.57
CA SER A 292 14.73 22.73 -2.18
C SER A 292 16.00 23.41 -1.65
N THR A 293 16.48 22.93 -0.50
CA THR A 293 17.69 23.46 0.15
C THR A 293 18.98 23.04 -0.58
N ALA A 294 18.86 22.19 -1.61
CA ALA A 294 19.96 21.72 -2.44
C ALA A 294 19.79 22.26 -3.88
N PRO A 295 20.44 23.38 -4.26
CA PRO A 295 20.28 24.00 -5.58
C PRO A 295 20.71 23.09 -6.74
N ASN A 296 21.56 22.09 -6.48
CA ASN A 296 22.00 21.07 -7.43
C ASN A 296 21.39 19.68 -7.16
N SER A 297 20.16 19.62 -6.66
CA SER A 297 19.46 18.34 -6.43
C SER A 297 19.23 17.59 -7.75
N PHE A 298 19.30 16.26 -7.67
CA PHE A 298 18.75 15.39 -8.71
C PHE A 298 17.25 15.60 -8.84
N THR A 299 16.75 15.39 -10.04
CA THR A 299 15.33 15.21 -10.33
C THR A 299 14.85 13.84 -9.86
N LEU A 300 13.54 13.69 -9.70
CA LEU A 300 12.93 12.38 -9.41
C LEU A 300 13.33 11.33 -10.45
N ARG A 301 13.30 11.69 -11.74
CA ARG A 301 13.66 10.78 -12.84
C ARG A 301 15.10 10.29 -12.73
N GLU A 302 16.05 11.18 -12.47
CA GLU A 302 17.46 10.80 -12.29
C GLU A 302 17.63 9.81 -11.13
N VAL A 303 16.96 10.04 -9.99
CA VAL A 303 16.98 9.11 -8.85
C VAL A 303 16.38 7.76 -9.23
N ILE A 304 15.22 7.74 -9.88
CA ILE A 304 14.55 6.48 -10.26
C ILE A 304 15.40 5.69 -11.26
N GLU A 305 15.94 6.34 -12.29
CA GLU A 305 16.81 5.68 -13.26
C GLU A 305 18.10 5.15 -12.58
N ASP A 306 18.74 5.94 -11.72
CA ASP A 306 19.97 5.56 -11.02
C ASP A 306 19.78 4.39 -10.04
N ARG A 307 18.62 4.30 -9.37
CA ARG A 307 18.33 3.23 -8.40
C ARG A 307 17.72 1.98 -9.04
N ILE A 308 16.88 2.12 -10.06
CA ILE A 308 16.08 1.01 -10.61
C ILE A 308 16.72 0.40 -11.86
N LYS A 309 17.31 1.21 -12.76
CA LYS A 309 17.87 0.71 -14.02
C LYS A 309 18.95 -0.36 -13.81
N PRO A 310 19.89 -0.23 -12.85
CA PRO A 310 20.92 -1.26 -12.61
C PRO A 310 20.39 -2.62 -12.16
N LEU A 311 19.13 -2.69 -11.68
CA LEU A 311 18.52 -3.96 -11.28
C LEU A 311 18.24 -4.87 -12.47
N ASN A 312 18.16 -4.33 -13.70
CA ASN A 312 17.88 -5.06 -14.94
C ASN A 312 16.60 -5.94 -14.86
N ILE A 313 15.60 -5.46 -14.13
CA ILE A 313 14.27 -6.04 -13.97
C ILE A 313 13.29 -5.20 -14.80
N PRO A 314 12.31 -5.79 -15.53
CA PRO A 314 11.30 -5.02 -16.28
C PRO A 314 10.64 -3.96 -15.40
N ALA A 315 10.74 -2.70 -15.82
CA ALA A 315 10.33 -1.57 -15.00
C ALA A 315 9.80 -0.39 -15.82
N VAL A 316 8.75 0.25 -15.31
CA VAL A 316 8.05 1.39 -15.93
C VAL A 316 7.72 2.46 -14.89
N HIS A 317 7.73 3.73 -15.31
CA HIS A 317 7.26 4.88 -14.54
C HIS A 317 6.05 5.56 -15.19
N GLY A 318 5.18 6.16 -14.39
CA GLY A 318 4.11 7.05 -14.86
C GLY A 318 2.82 6.32 -15.23
N LEU A 319 2.47 5.23 -14.55
CA LEU A 319 1.14 4.65 -14.67
C LEU A 319 0.12 5.44 -13.84
N SER A 320 -1.16 5.50 -14.27
CA SER A 320 -2.23 6.31 -13.63
C SER A 320 -2.71 5.77 -12.28
N PHE A 321 -1.81 5.69 -11.30
CA PHE A 321 -2.09 5.45 -9.89
C PHE A 321 -1.13 6.28 -9.04
N GLY A 322 -1.52 6.57 -7.81
CA GLY A 322 -0.80 7.50 -6.93
C GLY A 322 -1.70 8.63 -6.47
N HIS A 323 -1.11 9.69 -5.88
CA HIS A 323 -1.85 10.82 -5.29
C HIS A 323 -2.36 11.81 -6.34
N ILE A 324 -2.88 11.31 -7.46
CA ILE A 324 -3.45 12.07 -8.60
C ILE A 324 -4.94 11.77 -8.74
N ASP A 325 -5.64 12.58 -9.55
CA ASP A 325 -7.09 12.46 -9.73
C ASP A 325 -7.46 11.08 -10.33
N ASN A 326 -6.77 10.69 -11.39
CA ASN A 326 -6.95 9.40 -12.05
C ASN A 326 -6.11 8.33 -11.35
N ASN A 327 -6.74 7.53 -10.48
CA ASN A 327 -6.05 6.51 -9.72
C ASN A 327 -6.75 5.15 -9.87
N PHE A 328 -6.14 4.26 -10.66
CA PHE A 328 -6.73 2.94 -10.89
C PHE A 328 -6.66 2.05 -9.66
N THR A 329 -7.64 1.16 -9.54
CA THR A 329 -7.65 0.12 -8.52
C THR A 329 -6.81 -1.08 -8.98
N PHE A 330 -6.02 -1.67 -8.08
CA PHE A 330 -5.36 -2.94 -8.33
C PHE A 330 -5.40 -3.88 -7.11
N PRO A 331 -5.61 -5.19 -7.31
CA PRO A 331 -5.63 -6.17 -6.24
C PRO A 331 -4.23 -6.53 -5.73
N ILE A 332 -4.04 -6.61 -4.42
CA ILE A 332 -2.83 -7.14 -3.77
C ILE A 332 -2.94 -8.67 -3.70
N GLY A 333 -1.91 -9.37 -4.20
CA GLY A 333 -1.80 -10.82 -4.14
C GLY A 333 -2.35 -11.58 -5.36
N ILE A 334 -2.87 -10.87 -6.37
CA ILE A 334 -3.36 -11.49 -7.61
C ILE A 334 -2.23 -11.60 -8.63
N LYS A 335 -2.21 -12.72 -9.38
CA LYS A 335 -1.27 -12.91 -10.48
C LYS A 335 -1.53 -11.92 -11.61
N ALA A 336 -0.48 -11.24 -12.03
CA ALA A 336 -0.49 -10.29 -13.13
C ALA A 336 0.71 -10.48 -14.06
N GLU A 337 0.63 -9.85 -15.23
CA GLU A 337 1.75 -9.61 -16.14
C GLU A 337 1.98 -8.10 -16.23
N LEU A 338 3.21 -7.66 -15.96
CA LEU A 338 3.70 -6.32 -16.31
C LEU A 338 4.36 -6.42 -17.68
N ASP A 339 3.88 -5.66 -18.65
CA ASP A 339 4.57 -5.44 -19.91
C ASP A 339 5.19 -4.04 -19.85
N ALA A 340 6.46 -3.94 -19.49
CA ALA A 340 7.15 -2.66 -19.34
C ALA A 340 7.42 -1.99 -20.69
N THR A 341 7.46 -2.76 -21.77
CA THR A 341 7.62 -2.24 -23.14
C THR A 341 6.36 -1.54 -23.62
N ASN A 342 5.19 -2.16 -23.40
CA ASN A 342 3.90 -1.54 -23.72
C ASN A 342 3.31 -0.72 -22.56
N MET A 343 4.00 -0.71 -21.42
CA MET A 343 3.65 0.00 -20.20
C MET A 343 2.24 -0.36 -19.67
N THR A 344 1.88 -1.65 -19.68
CA THR A 344 0.56 -2.13 -19.22
C THR A 344 0.68 -3.14 -18.08
N VAL A 345 -0.37 -3.21 -17.24
CA VAL A 345 -0.52 -4.23 -16.20
C VAL A 345 -1.76 -5.05 -16.50
N LYS A 346 -1.59 -6.37 -16.64
CA LYS A 346 -2.68 -7.29 -16.96
C LYS A 346 -2.91 -8.28 -15.84
N LEU A 347 -4.09 -8.23 -15.22
CA LEU A 347 -4.56 -9.26 -14.30
C LEU A 347 -4.77 -10.56 -15.08
N LEU A 348 -4.22 -11.67 -14.56
CA LEU A 348 -4.26 -12.98 -15.20
C LEU A 348 -5.38 -13.88 -14.65
N GLU A 349 -6.11 -13.39 -13.66
CA GLU A 349 -7.24 -14.05 -13.01
C GLU A 349 -8.15 -13.01 -12.33
N ARG A 350 -9.39 -13.41 -12.01
CA ARG A 350 -10.33 -12.59 -11.23
C ARG A 350 -9.80 -12.32 -9.83
N SER A 351 -10.01 -11.11 -9.32
CA SER A 351 -9.68 -10.71 -7.94
C SER A 351 -10.79 -10.98 -6.93
N VAL A 352 -12.01 -11.23 -7.40
CA VAL A 352 -13.21 -11.53 -6.61
C VAL A 352 -13.91 -12.78 -7.17
N ILE A 353 -14.79 -13.40 -6.37
CA ILE A 353 -15.58 -14.59 -6.75
C ILE A 353 -17.06 -14.31 -6.95
#